data_AF-A0A3A8HTE5-F1
#
_entry.id   AF-A0A3A8HTE5-F1
#
_cell.length_a   1.000
_cell.length_b   1.000
_cell.length_c   1.000
_cell.angle_alpha   90.00
_cell.angle_beta   90.00
_cell.angle_gamma   90.00
#
_symmetry.space_group_name_H-M   'P 1'
#
loop_
_entity.id
_entity.type
_entity.pdbx_description
1 polymer ?
#
loop_
_entity_poly.entity_id
_entity_poly.type
_entity_poly.pdbx_seq_one_letter_code
_entity_poly.pdbx_strand_id
1 'polypeptide(L)'
;MDIYVTKGHANVVGTFAGRTIAFEGGEQLNAHLRVLDVSVPPRPREVAYFNTYQNTPPLRTGSEFFSNAIGIRVPRDGFIYVVDTNRGLLILKEE
;
A
#
# COMPACT_ATOMS: atom_id res chain seq x y z
N MET A 1 17.89 -13.35 15.91
CA MET A 1 17.17 -12.96 14.68
C MET A 1 16.10 -12.00 15.11
N ASP A 2 16.17 -10.77 14.62
CA ASP A 2 15.18 -9.74 14.93
C ASP A 2 14.15 -9.68 13.80
N ILE A 3 12.87 -9.62 14.15
CA ILE A 3 11.75 -9.58 13.20
C ILE A 3 11.03 -8.25 13.39
N TYR A 4 10.93 -7.47 12.31
CA TYR A 4 10.19 -6.21 12.27
C TYR A 4 8.97 -6.39 11.38
N VAL A 5 7.79 -6.04 11.89
CA VAL A 5 6.50 -6.30 11.23
C VAL A 5 5.80 -4.96 10.93
N THR A 6 5.36 -4.79 9.69
CA THR A 6 4.39 -3.77 9.27
C THR A 6 3.03 -4.44 9.05
N LYS A 7 1.93 -3.70 9.07
CA LYS A 7 0.56 -4.24 9.06
C LYS A 7 -0.12 -3.99 7.71
N GLY A 8 0.12 -4.86 6.74
CA GLY A 8 -0.48 -4.78 5.40
C GLY A 8 -1.23 -6.04 4.98
N HIS A 9 -2.19 -5.89 4.08
CA HIS A 9 -2.86 -7.00 3.39
C HIS A 9 -2.10 -7.40 2.11
N ALA A 10 -1.65 -6.41 1.33
CA ALA A 10 -0.76 -6.61 0.18
C ALA A 10 0.54 -5.84 0.38
N ASN A 11 1.67 -6.44 0.02
CA ASN A 11 2.98 -5.80 0.19
C ASN A 11 3.94 -6.13 -0.95
N VAL A 12 4.85 -5.20 -1.25
CA VAL A 12 6.00 -5.43 -2.11
C VAL A 12 7.19 -4.62 -1.62
N VAL A 13 8.40 -5.18 -1.72
CA VAL A 13 9.64 -4.52 -1.32
C VAL A 13 10.60 -4.53 -2.50
N GLY A 14 11.30 -3.42 -2.72
CA GLY A 14 12.30 -3.31 -3.78
C GLY A 14 13.36 -2.25 -3.49
N THR A 15 14.39 -2.21 -4.34
CA THR A 15 15.43 -1.18 -4.27
C THR A 15 15.15 -0.06 -5.27
N PHE A 16 15.09 1.17 -4.78
CA PHE A 16 14.80 2.38 -5.56
C PHE A 16 15.81 3.46 -5.21
N ALA A 17 16.56 3.95 -6.20
CA ALA A 17 17.62 4.94 -6.00
C ALA A 17 18.60 4.59 -4.84
N GLY A 18 18.92 3.30 -4.68
CA GLY A 18 19.81 2.80 -3.63
C GLY A 18 19.16 2.62 -2.24
N ARG A 19 17.87 2.91 -2.09
CA ARG A 19 17.10 2.71 -0.85
C ARG A 19 16.25 1.45 -0.94
N THR A 20 16.02 0.78 0.18
CA THR A 20 15.02 -0.30 0.25
C THR A 20 13.67 0.33 0.59
N ILE A 21 12.71 0.24 -0.34
CA ILE A 21 11.38 0.79 -0.18
C ILE A 21 10.37 -0.36 -0.09
N ALA A 22 9.51 -0.30 0.91
CA ALA A 22 8.36 -1.17 1.08
C ALA A 22 7.08 -0.41 0.73
N PHE A 23 6.20 -1.08 0.01
CA PHE A 23 4.85 -0.63 -0.28
C PHE A 23 3.89 -1.51 0.50
N GLU A 24 2.95 -0.88 1.18
CA GLU A 24 1.99 -1.53 2.07
C GLU A 24 0.57 -1.11 1.70
N GLY A 25 -0.26 -2.10 1.37
CA GLY A 25 -1.69 -1.93 1.11
C GLY A 25 -2.49 -2.28 2.36
N GLY A 26 -3.20 -1.31 2.91
CA GLY A 26 -4.14 -1.48 4.01
C GLY A 26 -5.56 -1.80 3.52
N GLU A 27 -6.32 -2.46 4.37
CA GLU A 27 -7.73 -2.83 4.14
C GLU A 27 -8.68 -2.14 5.15
N GLN A 28 -9.99 -2.32 4.95
CA GLN A 28 -11.06 -1.91 5.87
C GLN A 28 -11.13 -0.37 6.10
N LEU A 29 -11.45 0.05 7.33
CA LEU A 29 -11.83 1.42 7.71
C LEU A 29 -10.75 2.49 7.48
N ASN A 30 -9.49 2.08 7.27
CA ASN A 30 -8.36 2.97 7.01
C ASN A 30 -7.54 2.48 5.82
N ALA A 31 -8.19 1.96 4.79
CA ALA A 31 -7.51 1.44 3.62
C ALA A 31 -6.61 2.49 2.95
N HIS A 32 -5.39 2.07 2.62
CA HIS A 32 -4.34 2.94 2.15
C HIS A 32 -3.35 2.21 1.25
N LEU A 33 -2.54 2.99 0.55
CA LEU A 33 -1.20 2.63 0.13
C LEU A 33 -0.22 3.49 0.94
N ARG A 34 0.74 2.86 1.60
CA ARG A 34 1.85 3.53 2.29
C ARG A 34 3.15 3.16 1.59
N VAL A 35 4.05 4.12 1.51
CA VAL A 35 5.40 3.94 0.98
C VAL A 35 6.36 4.19 2.13
N LEU A 36 7.12 3.17 2.48
CA LEU A 36 8.01 3.16 3.63
C LEU A 36 9.44 3.01 3.13
N ASP A 37 10.32 3.92 3.54
CA ASP A 37 11.75 3.65 3.50
C ASP A 37 12.12 2.73 4.66
N VAL A 38 12.58 1.54 4.30
CA VAL A 38 13.00 0.46 5.21
C VAL A 38 14.49 0.15 5.05
N SER A 39 15.28 1.09 4.52
CA SER A 39 16.74 0.95 4.41
C SER A 39 17.43 0.74 5.77
N VAL A 40 16.79 1.17 6.87
CA VAL A 40 17.14 0.84 8.25
C VAL A 40 15.96 0.08 8.86
N PRO A 41 15.93 -1.27 8.81
CA PRO A 41 14.76 -2.06 9.19
C PRO A 41 14.20 -1.79 10.60
N PRO A 42 15.03 -1.53 11.64
CA PRO A 42 14.52 -1.18 12.97
C PRO A 42 13.88 0.22 13.06
N ARG A 43 13.99 1.03 12.01
CA ARG A 43 13.47 2.41 11.95
C ARG A 43 12.80 2.71 10.60
N PRO A 44 11.69 2.03 10.26
CA PRO A 44 10.92 2.35 9.06
C PRO A 44 10.46 3.81 9.08
N ARG A 45 10.51 4.48 7.93
CA ARG A 45 10.04 5.85 7.79
C ARG A 45 9.06 5.95 6.64
N GLU A 46 7.83 6.40 6.91
CA GLU A 46 6.89 6.72 5.84
C GLU A 46 7.39 7.90 5.00
N VAL A 47 7.36 7.73 3.68
CA VAL A 47 7.82 8.74 2.71
C VAL A 47 6.70 9.21 1.80
N ALA A 48 5.65 8.42 1.61
CA ALA A 48 4.45 8.83 0.90
C ALA A 48 3.23 8.00 1.35
N TYR A 49 2.03 8.53 1.08
CA TYR A 49 0.79 7.82 1.32
C TYR A 49 -0.28 8.20 0.30
N PHE A 50 -1.21 7.28 0.09
CA PHE A 50 -2.44 7.50 -0.66
C PHE A 50 -3.58 6.77 0.03
N ASN A 51 -4.65 7.49 0.34
CA ASN A 51 -5.83 6.87 0.93
C ASN A 51 -6.64 6.14 -0.15
N THR A 52 -6.98 4.89 0.13
CA THR A 52 -7.74 4.08 -0.83
C THR A 52 -9.23 3.95 -0.51
N TYR A 53 -9.65 4.41 0.66
CA TYR A 53 -11.06 4.47 1.05
C TYR A 53 -11.87 5.48 0.20
N GLN A 54 -13.16 5.19 -0.02
CA GLN A 54 -14.12 6.14 -0.60
C GLN A 54 -14.66 7.07 0.49
N ASN A 55 -14.89 8.35 0.16
CA ASN A 55 -15.50 9.33 1.10
C ASN A 55 -16.94 8.97 1.50
N THR A 56 -17.59 8.11 0.73
CA THR A 56 -18.91 7.56 1.06
C THR A 56 -18.70 6.12 1.52
N PRO A 57 -19.03 5.77 2.78
CA PRO A 57 -18.98 4.38 3.19
C PRO A 57 -19.94 3.57 2.30
N PRO A 58 -19.52 2.40 1.79
CA PRO A 58 -20.43 1.54 1.06
C PRO A 58 -21.66 1.19 1.90
N LEU A 59 -22.71 0.72 1.23
CA LEU A 59 -23.88 0.18 1.92
C LEU A 59 -23.41 -1.03 2.74
N ARG A 60 -23.52 -0.92 4.08
CA ARG A 60 -23.12 -1.93 5.08
C ARG A 60 -23.82 -3.27 4.83
N THR A 61 -23.30 -4.02 3.86
CA THR A 61 -23.83 -5.30 3.38
C THR A 61 -22.93 -6.47 3.77
N GLY A 62 -21.78 -6.19 4.41
CA GLY A 62 -20.84 -7.20 4.92
C GLY A 62 -19.64 -7.48 4.01
N SER A 63 -19.64 -7.04 2.75
CA SER A 63 -18.51 -7.19 1.80
C SER A 63 -17.39 -6.15 1.97
N GLU A 64 -17.64 -5.11 2.75
CA GLU A 64 -16.72 -3.98 3.01
C GLU A 64 -15.52 -4.35 3.89
N PHE A 65 -15.64 -5.47 4.61
CA PHE A 65 -14.61 -5.97 5.51
C PHE A 65 -13.48 -6.72 4.78
N PHE A 66 -13.65 -7.02 3.49
CA PHE A 66 -12.69 -7.80 2.67
C PHE A 66 -12.19 -7.03 1.45
N SER A 67 -12.39 -5.72 1.42
CA SER A 67 -12.15 -4.91 0.24
C SER A 67 -11.06 -3.87 0.46
N ASN A 68 -10.50 -3.38 -0.66
CA ASN A 68 -9.42 -2.40 -0.87
C ASN A 68 -8.14 -3.03 -1.44
N ALA A 69 -6.93 -2.60 -1.06
CA ALA A 69 -5.70 -2.96 -1.77
C ALA A 69 -5.36 -4.46 -1.61
N ILE A 70 -5.57 -5.24 -2.68
CA ILE A 70 -5.35 -6.70 -2.71
C ILE A 70 -4.13 -7.11 -3.54
N GLY A 71 -3.56 -6.18 -4.31
CA GLY A 71 -2.35 -6.43 -5.09
C GLY A 71 -1.59 -5.14 -5.34
N ILE A 72 -0.26 -5.21 -5.25
CA ILE A 72 0.63 -4.09 -5.54
C ILE A 72 1.72 -4.56 -6.51
N ARG A 73 1.93 -3.81 -7.58
CA ARG A 73 3.03 -4.01 -8.52
C ARG A 73 3.76 -2.69 -8.73
N VAL A 74 5.08 -2.72 -8.58
CA VAL A 74 5.96 -1.56 -8.79
C VAL A 74 7.04 -1.95 -9.80
N PRO A 75 6.79 -1.79 -11.10
CA PRO A 75 7.81 -1.96 -12.13
C PRO A 75 8.81 -0.80 -12.13
N ARG A 76 9.84 -0.88 -12.97
CA ARG A 76 10.80 0.21 -13.19
C ARG A 76 10.30 1.22 -14.25
N ASP A 77 9.00 1.29 -14.49
CA ASP A 77 8.35 2.21 -15.43
C ASP A 77 7.93 3.54 -14.78
N GLY A 78 8.15 3.70 -13.46
CA GLY A 78 7.86 4.92 -12.72
C GLY A 78 6.44 5.00 -12.16
N PHE A 79 5.67 3.91 -12.22
CA PHE A 79 4.30 3.87 -11.71
C PHE A 79 4.14 2.80 -10.62
N ILE A 80 3.14 3.02 -9.76
CA ILE A 80 2.68 2.06 -8.78
C ILE A 80 1.27 1.62 -9.19
N TYR A 81 1.12 0.32 -9.41
CA TYR A 81 -0.15 -0.29 -9.79
C TYR A 81 -0.75 -0.96 -8.56
N VAL A 82 -1.93 -0.50 -8.15
CA VAL A 82 -2.67 -1.07 -7.01
C VAL A 82 -3.98 -1.64 -7.53
N VAL A 83 -4.19 -2.94 -7.29
CA VAL A 83 -5.48 -3.58 -7.48
C VAL A 83 -6.30 -3.35 -6.23
N ASP A 84 -7.37 -2.59 -6.38
CA ASP A 84 -8.30 -2.19 -5.33
C ASP A 84 -9.67 -2.79 -5.65
N THR A 85 -10.21 -3.63 -4.76
CA THR A 85 -11.49 -4.31 -5.04
C THR A 85 -12.67 -3.35 -5.20
N ASN A 86 -12.58 -2.12 -4.69
CA ASN A 86 -13.65 -1.12 -4.73
C ASN A 86 -13.49 -0.13 -5.88
N ARG A 87 -12.26 0.06 -6.38
CA ARG A 87 -11.94 1.07 -7.41
C ARG A 87 -11.33 0.51 -8.69
N GLY A 88 -11.09 -0.80 -8.74
CA GLY A 88 -10.40 -1.44 -9.86
C GLY A 88 -8.90 -1.18 -9.82
N LEU A 89 -8.30 -0.90 -10.98
CA LEU A 89 -6.86 -0.62 -11.09
C LEU A 89 -6.58 0.86 -10.84
N LEU A 90 -5.77 1.13 -9.84
CA LEU A 90 -5.21 2.45 -9.58
C LEU A 90 -3.79 2.50 -10.15
N ILE A 91 -3.50 3.57 -10.88
CA ILE A 91 -2.17 3.84 -11.41
C ILE A 91 -1.71 5.14 -10.73
N LEU A 92 -0.73 5.02 -9.85
CA LEU A 92 -0.22 6.11 -9.05
C LEU A 92 1.18 6.47 -9.52
N LYS A 93 1.50 7.75 -9.44
CA LYS A 93 2.83 8.29 -9.68
C LYS A 93 3.18 9.19 -8.50
N GLU A 94 4.43 9.14 -8.07
CA GLU A 94 4.97 10.15 -7.15
C GLU A 94 5.19 11.46 -7.93
N GLU A 95 4.61 12.56 -7.44
CA GLU A 95 4.86 13.92 -7.92
C GLU A 95 5.87 14.63 -7.03
#